data_AF-A0A4C1ZMQ7-F1
#
_entry.id   AF-A0A4C1ZMQ7-F1
#
_cell.length_a   1.000
_cell.length_b   1.000
_cell.length_c   1.000
_cell.angle_alpha   90.00
_cell.angle_beta   90.00
_cell.angle_gamma   90.00
#
_symmetry.space_group_name_H-M   'P 1'
#
loop_
_entity.id
_entity.type
_entity.pdbx_description
1 polymer ?
#
loop_
_entity_poly.entity_id
_entity_poly.type
_entity_poly.pdbx_seq_one_letter_code
_entity_poly.pdbx_strand_id
1 'polypeptide(L)'
;MKAYQRISLELRDNLGGNSPAYSTVARWCAEYTRGRTTTEGDLHSGRPTTVVTEETVKKNVKEDHHVTLCFMTGKTKNFNRSCA
;
A
#
# COMPACT_ATOMS: atom_id res chain seq x y z
N MET A 1 15.46 -6.60 -24.89
CA MET A 1 15.53 -5.83 -23.62
C MET A 1 15.38 -4.30 -23.80
N LYS A 2 14.63 -3.79 -24.79
CA LYS A 2 14.57 -2.34 -25.08
C LYS A 2 13.24 -1.64 -24.74
N ALA A 3 12.19 -2.37 -24.39
CA ALA A 3 10.83 -1.81 -24.36
C ALA A 3 10.59 -0.75 -23.28
N TYR A 4 11.27 -0.83 -22.14
CA TYR A 4 10.97 0.01 -20.96
C TYR A 4 12.11 0.95 -20.54
N GLN A 5 13.20 0.99 -21.33
CA GLN A 5 14.38 1.80 -21.02
C GLN A 5 14.08 3.30 -21.04
N ARG A 6 13.28 3.75 -22.00
CA ARG A 6 12.88 5.16 -22.11
C ARG A 6 12.09 5.63 -20.88
N ILE A 7 11.10 4.86 -20.47
CA ILE A 7 10.26 5.17 -19.30
C ILE A 7 11.11 5.19 -18.02
N SER A 8 12.02 4.22 -17.86
CA SER A 8 12.91 4.21 -16.70
C SER A 8 13.90 5.40 -16.68
N LEU A 9 14.31 5.88 -17.85
CA LEU A 9 15.19 7.04 -17.95
C LEU A 9 14.43 8.32 -17.58
N GLU A 10 13.25 8.52 -18.15
CA GLU A 10 12.38 9.66 -17.83
C GLU A 10 12.03 9.71 -16.34
N LEU A 11 11.71 8.56 -15.71
CA LEU A 11 11.48 8.48 -14.27
C LEU A 11 12.72 8.81 -13.44
N ARG A 12 13.91 8.45 -13.91
CA ARG A 12 15.16 8.76 -13.22
C ARG A 12 15.53 10.24 -13.33
N ASP A 13 15.29 10.83 -14.48
CA ASP A 13 15.60 12.25 -14.71
C ASP A 13 14.66 13.17 -13.90
N ASN A 14 13.39 12.77 -13.72
CA ASN A 14 12.42 13.54 -12.94
C ASN A 14 12.47 13.29 -11.43
N LEU A 15 12.71 12.04 -10.99
CA LEU A 15 12.66 11.67 -9.57
C LEU A 15 14.05 11.54 -8.92
N GLY A 16 15.12 11.57 -9.72
CA GLY A 16 16.49 11.41 -9.26
C GLY A 16 16.68 10.12 -8.45
N GLY A 17 17.21 10.26 -7.23
CA GLY A 17 17.46 9.14 -6.31
C GLY A 17 16.20 8.45 -5.77
N ASN A 18 15.03 9.09 -5.88
CA ASN A 18 13.75 8.50 -5.46
C ASN A 18 13.09 7.68 -6.58
N SER A 19 13.79 7.50 -7.71
CA SER A 19 13.26 6.78 -8.86
C SER A 19 13.15 5.27 -8.58
N PRO A 20 12.03 4.62 -8.97
CA PRO A 20 11.92 3.17 -8.89
C PRO A 20 13.01 2.46 -9.71
N ALA A 21 13.45 1.31 -9.23
CA ALA A 21 14.39 0.48 -9.98
C ALA A 21 13.81 0.05 -11.34
N TYR A 22 14.67 -0.18 -12.33
CA TYR A 22 14.28 -0.63 -13.67
C TYR A 22 13.37 -1.87 -13.65
N SER A 23 13.65 -2.83 -12.77
CA SER A 23 12.84 -4.04 -12.60
C SER A 23 11.39 -3.74 -12.19
N THR A 24 11.19 -2.76 -11.31
CA THR A 24 9.86 -2.30 -10.89
C THR A 24 9.11 -1.67 -12.06
N VAL A 25 9.78 -0.80 -12.83
CA VAL A 25 9.21 -0.15 -14.02
C VAL A 25 8.84 -1.20 -15.08
N ALA A 26 9.75 -2.14 -15.35
CA ALA A 26 9.50 -3.22 -16.30
C ALA A 26 8.31 -4.10 -15.89
N ARG A 27 8.16 -4.39 -14.59
CA ARG A 27 7.01 -5.12 -14.06
C ARG A 27 5.72 -4.34 -14.27
N TRP A 28 5.67 -3.05 -13.93
CA TRP A 28 4.48 -2.22 -14.14
C TRP A 28 4.09 -2.13 -15.62
N CYS A 29 5.06 -1.92 -16.52
CA CYS A 29 4.78 -1.90 -17.94
C CYS A 29 4.27 -3.26 -18.44
N ALA A 30 4.81 -4.37 -17.95
CA ALA A 30 4.33 -5.71 -18.30
C ALA A 30 2.89 -5.93 -17.82
N GLU A 31 2.56 -5.56 -16.59
CA GLU A 31 1.20 -5.64 -16.04
C GLU A 31 0.22 -4.78 -16.85
N TYR A 32 0.62 -3.58 -17.25
CA TYR A 32 -0.20 -2.72 -18.11
C TYR A 32 -0.42 -3.36 -19.49
N THR A 33 0.61 -3.93 -20.12
CA THR A 33 0.45 -4.67 -21.39
C THR A 33 -0.42 -5.93 -21.26
N ARG A 34 -0.55 -6.49 -20.05
CA ARG A 34 -1.45 -7.61 -19.74
C ARG A 34 -2.91 -7.16 -19.52
N GLY A 35 -3.20 -5.87 -19.67
CA GLY A 35 -4.54 -5.31 -19.53
C GLY A 35 -4.88 -4.84 -18.13
N ARG A 36 -3.92 -4.72 -17.21
CA ARG A 36 -4.16 -4.09 -15.91
C ARG A 36 -4.40 -2.60 -16.12
N THR A 37 -5.58 -2.12 -15.72
CA THR A 37 -5.98 -0.71 -15.78
C THR A 37 -5.94 -0.01 -14.43
N THR A 38 -5.85 -0.78 -13.33
CA THR A 38 -5.81 -0.24 -11.98
C THR A 38 -4.40 0.13 -11.56
N THR A 39 -4.27 1.27 -10.89
CA THR A 39 -3.04 1.73 -10.24
C THR A 39 -2.92 1.25 -8.80
N GLU A 40 -3.96 0.62 -8.28
CA GLU A 40 -3.97 0.06 -6.93
C GLU A 40 -2.94 -1.07 -6.79
N GLY A 41 -2.26 -1.09 -5.65
CA GLY A 41 -1.33 -2.17 -5.31
C GLY A 41 -2.04 -3.50 -5.17
N ASP A 42 -1.33 -4.60 -5.39
CA ASP A 42 -1.86 -5.92 -5.13
C ASP A 42 -2.28 -6.04 -3.65
N LEU A 43 -3.38 -6.75 -3.40
CA LEU A 43 -3.83 -7.04 -2.05
C LEU A 43 -2.70 -7.78 -1.32
N HIS A 44 -2.22 -7.19 -0.23
CA HIS A 44 -1.19 -7.82 0.58
C HIS A 44 -1.84 -9.02 1.28
N SER A 45 -1.38 -10.22 0.97
CA SER A 45 -1.85 -11.45 1.61
C SER A 45 -1.44 -11.43 3.08
N GLY A 46 -2.34 -10.94 3.94
CA GLY A 46 -2.10 -10.85 5.38
C GLY A 46 -3.37 -10.64 6.18
N ARG A 47 -4.30 -9.80 5.71
CA ARG A 47 -5.58 -9.61 6.39
C ARG A 47 -6.72 -9.27 5.41
N PRO A 48 -7.81 -10.04 5.35
CA PRO A 48 -8.99 -9.65 4.59
C PRO A 48 -9.63 -8.44 5.28
N THR A 49 -9.76 -7.33 4.55
CA THR A 49 -10.44 -6.09 5.03
C THR A 49 -11.91 -6.35 5.37
N THR A 50 -12.50 -7.41 4.81
CA THR A 50 -13.91 -7.80 5.00
C THR A 50 -14.23 -8.47 6.33
N VAL A 51 -13.24 -8.84 7.15
CA VAL A 51 -13.48 -9.55 8.44
C VAL A 51 -13.86 -8.58 9.58
N VAL A 52 -13.72 -7.28 9.38
CA VAL A 52 -14.01 -6.26 10.40
C VAL A 52 -15.45 -5.74 10.27
N THR A 53 -16.41 -6.60 10.60
CA THR A 53 -17.79 -6.17 10.91
C THR A 53 -17.87 -5.61 12.34
N GLU A 54 -18.81 -4.71 12.64
CA GLU A 54 -18.94 -4.14 13.99
C GLU A 54 -19.11 -5.22 15.09
N GLU A 55 -19.73 -6.35 14.74
CA GLU A 55 -19.91 -7.51 15.62
C GLU A 55 -18.60 -8.24 15.95
N THR A 56 -17.69 -8.39 14.98
CA THR A 56 -16.39 -9.04 15.20
C THR A 56 -15.48 -8.14 16.04
N VAL A 57 -15.53 -6.81 15.83
CA VAL A 57 -14.79 -5.84 16.66
C VAL A 57 -15.18 -5.93 18.13
N LYS A 58 -16.50 -6.00 18.43
CA LYS A 58 -16.99 -6.06 19.81
C LYS A 58 -16.61 -7.36 20.54
N LYS A 59 -16.51 -8.49 19.83
CA LYS A 59 -16.08 -9.77 20.41
C LYS A 59 -14.58 -9.81 20.69
N ASN A 60 -13.76 -9.39 19.73
CA ASN A 60 -12.30 -9.42 19.87
C ASN A 60 -11.79 -8.50 21.01
N VAL A 61 -12.43 -7.34 21.24
CA VAL A 61 -12.08 -6.43 22.36
C VAL A 61 -12.47 -7.01 23.73
N LYS A 62 -13.49 -7.88 23.78
CA LYS A 62 -13.89 -8.55 25.02
C LYS A 62 -12.95 -9.71 25.38
N GLU A 63 -12.41 -10.39 24.37
CA GLU A 63 -11.51 -11.54 24.55
C GLU A 63 -10.05 -11.13 24.79
N ASP A 64 -9.60 -10.01 24.20
CA ASP A 64 -8.23 -9.52 24.37
C ASP A 64 -8.23 -8.02 24.68
N HIS A 65 -7.95 -7.69 25.95
CA HIS A 65 -7.93 -6.32 26.45
C HIS A 65 -6.78 -5.47 25.86
N HIS A 66 -5.77 -6.09 25.24
CA HIS A 66 -4.66 -5.37 24.62
C HIS A 66 -4.96 -4.91 23.18
N VAL A 67 -6.02 -5.41 22.56
CA VAL A 67 -6.42 -5.01 21.20
C VAL A 67 -7.12 -3.64 21.25
N THR A 68 -6.35 -2.58 20.98
CA THR A 68 -6.93 -1.23 20.88
C THR A 68 -7.67 -1.06 19.55
N LEU A 69 -8.88 -0.49 19.57
CA LEU A 69 -9.69 -0.18 18.38
C LEU A 69 -8.90 0.55 17.26
N CYS A 70 -7.87 1.31 17.63
CA CYS A 70 -6.95 1.98 16.70
C CYS A 70 -6.24 0.98 15.75
N PHE A 71 -5.80 -0.18 16.26
CA PHE A 71 -5.17 -1.24 15.46
C PHE A 71 -6.16 -1.92 14.50
N MET A 72 -7.43 -2.02 14.89
CA MET A 72 -8.46 -2.68 14.07
C MET A 72 -9.11 -1.77 13.04
N THR A 73 -9.24 -0.48 13.34
CA THR A 73 -10.01 0.45 12.49
C THR A 73 -9.16 1.20 11.47
N GLY A 74 -7.82 1.04 11.48
CA GLY A 74 -6.93 1.72 10.52
C GLY A 74 -7.06 3.25 10.52
N LYS A 75 -7.77 3.82 11.50
CA LYS A 75 -7.94 5.26 11.64
C LYS A 75 -6.67 5.79 12.30
N THR A 76 -5.74 6.24 11.46
CA THR A 76 -4.67 7.15 11.87
C THR A 76 -5.31 8.34 12.59
N LYS A 77 -5.30 8.32 13.93
CA LYS A 77 -5.45 9.55 14.69
C LYS A 77 -4.20 10.37 14.39
N ASN A 78 -4.36 11.44 13.61
CA ASN A 78 -3.37 12.50 13.50
C ASN A 78 -3.08 13.02 14.91
N PHE A 79 -2.07 12.46 15.54
CA PHE A 79 -1.53 12.98 16.79
C PHE A 79 -0.61 14.14 16.40
N ASN A 80 -1.17 15.35 16.35
CA ASN A 80 -0.39 16.57 16.27
C ASN A 80 0.59 16.58 17.46
N ARG A 81 1.86 16.20 17.22
CA ARG A 81 2.94 16.52 18.15
C ARG A 81 3.34 17.97 17.89
N SER A 82 2.64 18.89 18.55
CA SER A 82 3.30 20.12 18.98
C SER A 82 4.21 19.72 20.14
N CYS A 83 5.51 19.80 19.96
CA CYS A 83 6.47 19.76 21.06
C CYS A 83 7.29 21.06 21.00
N ALA A 84 7.23 21.75 22.13
CA ALA A 84 8.01 22.91 22.52
C ALA A 84 9.52 22.62 22.59
#